data_AF-A0A1D7XUW9-F1
#
_entry.id   AF-A0A1D7XUW9-F1
#
_cell.length_a   1.000
_cell.length_b   1.000
_cell.length_c   1.000
_cell.angle_alpha   90.00
_cell.angle_beta   90.00
_cell.angle_gamma   90.00
#
_symmetry.space_group_name_H-M   'P 1'
#
loop_
_entity.id
_entity.type
_entity.pdbx_description
1 polymer ?
#
loop_
_entity_poly.entity_id
_entity_poly.type
_entity_poly.pdbx_seq_one_letter_code
_entity_poly.pdbx_strand_id
1 'polypeptide(L)'
;MKTFKVNWNITQNWQLLFPFLGLVVLGYSAFRLTSLLPLTTLYMTIPVSFVMFYVLLKIVLYTIEKLEPKWIVNQRWELIRIFIVFAITGSSSVLVGRPVIKWLGITQDNLNPLLYWILFTVISLFFYQVLLVLIGWVFGQFQFFWNFEKKMIRRFGLGKFLKD
;
A
#
# COMPACT_ATOMS: atom_id res chain seq x y z
N MET A 1 14.34 -24.16 -2.09
CA MET A 1 13.67 -23.49 -3.24
C MET A 1 12.35 -24.14 -3.64
N LYS A 2 12.26 -25.48 -3.77
CA LYS A 2 11.01 -26.16 -4.17
C LYS A 2 9.84 -25.90 -3.21
N THR A 3 10.08 -26.00 -1.89
CA THR A 3 9.10 -25.71 -0.83
C THR A 3 8.58 -24.28 -0.87
N PHE A 4 9.46 -23.29 -1.07
CA PHE A 4 9.08 -21.88 -1.21
C PHE A 4 8.14 -21.64 -2.39
N LYS A 5 8.48 -22.23 -3.56
CA LYS A 5 7.64 -22.09 -4.75
C LYS A 5 6.25 -22.68 -4.55
N VAL A 6 6.15 -23.83 -3.88
CA VAL A 6 4.85 -24.45 -3.55
C VAL A 6 4.05 -23.57 -2.58
N ASN A 7 4.66 -23.09 -1.50
CA ASN A 7 3.96 -22.28 -0.49
C ASN A 7 3.43 -20.93 -0.99
N TRP A 8 4.02 -20.40 -2.06
CA TRP A 8 3.65 -19.13 -2.68
C TRP A 8 2.93 -19.30 -4.02
N ASN A 9 2.60 -20.54 -4.39
CA ASN A 9 2.03 -20.93 -5.68
C ASN A 9 2.75 -20.29 -6.89
N ILE A 10 4.08 -20.36 -6.87
CA ILE A 10 4.93 -19.84 -7.94
C ILE A 10 5.02 -20.90 -9.03
N THR A 11 4.37 -20.62 -10.16
CA THR A 11 4.36 -21.48 -11.34
C THR A 11 5.51 -21.14 -12.30
N GLN A 12 5.93 -19.88 -12.35
CA GLN A 12 6.93 -19.38 -13.29
C GLN A 12 8.08 -18.67 -12.57
N ASN A 13 9.31 -18.82 -13.06
CA ASN A 13 10.50 -18.26 -12.39
C ASN A 13 10.48 -16.73 -12.27
N TRP A 14 9.92 -16.01 -13.24
CA TRP A 14 9.84 -14.55 -13.20
C TRP A 14 8.98 -14.03 -12.02
N GLN A 15 8.06 -14.84 -11.49
CA GLN A 15 7.22 -14.46 -10.35
C GLN A 15 8.02 -14.30 -9.05
N LEU A 16 9.22 -14.92 -8.95
CA LEU A 16 10.14 -14.75 -7.82
C LEU A 16 10.63 -13.30 -7.67
N LEU A 17 10.53 -12.50 -8.73
CA LEU A 17 10.86 -11.08 -8.71
C LEU A 17 10.00 -10.32 -7.67
N PHE A 18 8.73 -10.68 -7.48
CA PHE A 18 7.87 -9.96 -6.52
C PHE A 18 8.24 -10.22 -5.06
N PRO A 19 8.43 -11.48 -4.60
CA PRO A 19 8.98 -11.72 -3.28
C PRO A 19 10.35 -11.06 -3.06
N PHE A 20 11.22 -11.08 -4.07
CA PHE A 20 12.53 -10.42 -3.98
C PHE A 20 12.40 -8.90 -3.82
N LEU A 21 11.62 -8.24 -4.69
CA LEU A 21 11.32 -6.81 -4.57
C LEU A 21 10.66 -6.49 -3.23
N GLY A 22 9.74 -7.33 -2.76
CA GLY A 22 9.10 -7.19 -1.45
C GLY A 22 10.13 -7.17 -0.32
N LEU A 23 11.10 -8.08 -0.34
CA LEU A 23 12.19 -8.11 0.66
C LEU A 23 13.11 -6.89 0.55
N VAL A 24 13.44 -6.43 -0.66
CA VAL A 24 14.25 -5.22 -0.87
C VAL A 24 13.53 -3.97 -0.31
N VAL A 25 12.26 -3.80 -0.64
CA VAL A 25 11.44 -2.68 -0.15
C VAL A 25 11.27 -2.74 1.38
N LEU A 26 11.08 -3.94 1.93
CA LEU A 26 11.00 -4.16 3.37
C LEU A 26 12.32 -3.80 4.07
N GLY A 27 13.45 -4.20 3.48
CA GLY A 27 14.80 -3.86 3.95
C GLY A 27 15.03 -2.35 3.99
N TYR A 28 14.73 -1.67 2.89
CA TYR A 28 14.81 -0.21 2.81
C TYR A 28 13.90 0.47 3.85
N SER A 29 12.66 -0.02 3.99
CA SER A 29 11.69 0.52 4.95
C SER A 29 12.15 0.31 6.40
N ALA A 30 12.70 -0.86 6.71
CA ALA A 30 13.25 -1.17 8.03
C ALA A 30 14.41 -0.24 8.37
N PHE A 31 15.36 -0.06 7.45
CA PHE A 31 16.49 0.84 7.65
C PHE A 31 16.05 2.29 7.85
N ARG A 32 15.15 2.78 7.00
CA ARG A 32 14.58 4.14 7.09
C ARG A 32 13.81 4.33 8.41
N LEU A 33 13.11 3.32 8.90
CA LEU A 33 12.41 3.38 10.19
C LEU A 33 13.42 3.41 11.35
N THR A 34 14.46 2.59 11.30
CA THR A 34 15.52 2.61 12.31
C THR A 34 16.27 3.94 12.34
N SER A 35 16.49 4.58 11.18
CA SER A 35 17.15 5.90 11.12
C SER A 35 16.30 7.05 11.69
N LEU A 36 15.02 6.84 11.97
CA LEU A 36 14.20 7.81 12.72
C LEU A 36 14.44 7.75 14.22
N LEU A 37 14.95 6.63 14.73
CA LEU A 37 15.29 6.51 16.14
C LEU A 37 16.53 7.36 16.41
N PRO A 38 16.64 7.99 17.59
CA PRO A 38 17.78 8.84 17.96
C PRO A 38 19.03 8.01 18.29
N LEU A 39 19.37 7.03 17.45
CA LEU A 39 20.54 6.18 17.56
C LEU A 39 21.71 6.90 16.88
N THR A 40 22.54 7.56 17.68
CA THR A 40 23.65 8.42 17.21
C THR A 40 24.85 7.64 16.67
N THR A 41 24.96 6.33 16.94
CA THR A 41 26.12 5.52 16.56
C THR A 41 25.80 4.47 15.50
N LEU A 42 26.67 4.36 14.48
CA LEU A 42 26.52 3.41 13.38
C LEU A 42 26.45 1.95 13.87
N TYR A 43 27.21 1.62 14.92
CA TYR A 43 27.26 0.27 15.50
C TYR A 43 25.94 -0.17 16.14
N MET A 44 25.09 0.78 16.60
CA MET A 44 23.77 0.45 17.14
C MET A 44 22.68 0.44 16.06
N THR A 45 22.81 1.26 15.02
CA THR A 45 21.79 1.35 13.96
C THR A 45 21.72 0.08 13.10
N ILE A 46 22.86 -0.55 12.78
CA ILE A 46 22.88 -1.76 11.94
C ILE A 46 22.15 -2.94 12.61
N PRO A 47 22.49 -3.36 13.85
CA PRO A 47 21.79 -4.46 14.52
C PRO A 47 20.30 -4.17 14.73
N VAL A 48 19.95 -2.94 15.11
CA VAL A 48 18.54 -2.55 15.29
C VAL A 48 17.77 -2.62 13.97
N SER A 49 18.40 -2.27 12.84
CA SER A 49 17.78 -2.41 11.51
C SER A 49 17.47 -3.87 11.15
N PHE A 50 18.33 -4.82 11.52
CA PHE A 50 18.05 -6.25 11.31
C PHE A 50 16.89 -6.74 12.18
N VAL A 51 16.83 -6.31 13.44
CA VAL A 51 15.71 -6.62 14.33
C VAL A 51 14.41 -6.04 13.78
N MET A 52 14.42 -4.77 13.37
CA MET A 52 13.26 -4.11 12.77
C MET A 52 12.81 -4.81 11.48
N PHE A 53 13.75 -5.22 10.63
CA PHE A 53 13.43 -5.99 9.43
C PHE A 53 12.71 -7.30 9.77
N TYR A 54 13.22 -8.06 10.74
CA TYR A 54 12.59 -9.32 11.15
C TYR A 54 11.18 -9.12 11.71
N VAL A 55 10.98 -8.09 12.54
CA VAL A 55 9.66 -7.71 13.08
C VAL A 55 8.69 -7.36 11.96
N LEU A 56 9.10 -6.50 11.03
CA LEU A 56 8.26 -6.12 9.89
C LEU A 56 7.95 -7.31 8.98
N LEU A 57 8.92 -8.21 8.74
CA LEU A 57 8.70 -9.43 7.96
C LEU A 57 7.62 -10.31 8.59
N LYS A 58 7.68 -10.50 9.91
CA LYS A 58 6.67 -11.27 10.64
C LYS A 58 5.28 -10.64 10.53
N ILE A 59 5.19 -9.32 10.66
CA ILE A 59 3.92 -8.59 10.51
C ILE A 59 3.35 -8.76 9.10
N VAL A 60 4.19 -8.63 8.07
CA VAL A 60 3.75 -8.78 6.67
C VAL A 60 3.26 -10.19 6.39
N LEU A 61 4.01 -11.22 6.82
CA LEU A 61 3.61 -12.61 6.64
C LEU A 61 2.30 -12.94 7.36
N TYR A 62 2.15 -12.48 8.61
CA TYR A 62 0.90 -12.61 9.36
C TYR A 62 -0.28 -11.94 8.64
N THR A 63 -0.04 -10.74 8.10
CA THR A 63 -1.06 -9.97 7.38
C THR A 63 -1.48 -10.68 6.09
N ILE A 64 -0.53 -11.24 5.35
CA ILE A 64 -0.78 -12.06 4.16
C ILE A 64 -1.65 -13.27 4.52
N GLU A 65 -1.30 -14.01 5.57
CA GLU A 65 -2.06 -15.18 6.02
C GLU A 65 -3.50 -14.83 6.41
N LYS A 66 -3.74 -13.65 7.00
CA LYS A 66 -5.08 -13.19 7.38
C LYS A 66 -5.90 -12.61 6.23
N LEU A 67 -5.26 -12.04 5.20
CA LEU A 67 -5.93 -11.40 4.07
C LEU A 67 -6.13 -12.34 2.88
N GLU A 68 -5.26 -13.32 2.71
CA GLU A 68 -5.36 -14.37 1.69
C GLU A 68 -6.77 -15.00 1.59
N PRO A 69 -7.43 -15.44 2.67
CA PRO A 69 -8.78 -16.01 2.56
C PRO A 69 -9.88 -14.97 2.28
N LYS A 70 -9.60 -13.67 2.50
CA LYS A 70 -10.58 -12.58 2.30
C LYS A 70 -10.48 -11.95 0.91
N TRP A 71 -9.33 -12.11 0.26
CA TRP A 71 -8.98 -11.51 -1.02
C TRP A 71 -8.89 -12.61 -2.07
N ILE A 72 -9.86 -12.64 -2.99
CA ILE A 72 -9.90 -13.64 -4.06
C ILE A 72 -8.77 -13.33 -5.04
N VAL A 73 -7.67 -14.07 -4.94
CA VAL A 73 -6.50 -13.99 -5.83
C VAL A 73 -6.16 -15.37 -6.36
N ASN A 74 -5.62 -15.45 -7.58
CA ASN A 74 -5.34 -16.74 -8.21
C ASN A 74 -4.11 -17.43 -7.58
N GLN A 75 -3.11 -16.62 -7.23
CA GLN A 75 -1.85 -17.09 -6.70
C GLN A 75 -1.43 -16.26 -5.50
N ARG A 76 -0.88 -16.90 -4.46
CA ARG A 76 -0.51 -16.23 -3.21
C ARG A 76 0.51 -15.11 -3.40
N TRP A 77 1.47 -15.27 -4.32
CA TRP A 77 2.48 -14.24 -4.61
C TRP A 77 1.87 -12.94 -5.18
N GLU A 78 0.67 -12.98 -5.75
CA GLU A 78 -0.03 -11.79 -6.24
C GLU A 78 -0.39 -10.83 -5.10
N LEU A 79 -0.55 -11.33 -3.87
CA LEU A 79 -0.77 -10.50 -2.69
C LEU A 79 0.39 -9.50 -2.51
N ILE A 80 1.64 -9.93 -2.72
CA ILE A 80 2.81 -9.05 -2.62
C ILE A 80 2.69 -7.90 -3.64
N ARG A 81 2.28 -8.22 -4.87
CA ARG A 81 2.04 -7.21 -5.91
C ARG A 81 0.94 -6.24 -5.48
N ILE A 82 -0.15 -6.74 -4.91
CA ILE A 82 -1.27 -5.92 -4.41
C ILE A 82 -0.79 -4.97 -3.29
N PHE A 83 0.03 -5.45 -2.34
CA PHE A 83 0.62 -4.60 -1.31
C PHE A 83 1.52 -3.50 -1.89
N ILE A 84 2.31 -3.81 -2.92
CA ILE A 84 3.13 -2.81 -3.61
C ILE A 84 2.25 -1.74 -4.25
N VAL A 85 1.17 -2.13 -4.94
CA VAL A 85 0.21 -1.17 -5.51
C VAL A 85 -0.39 -0.30 -4.42
N PHE A 86 -0.83 -0.87 -3.29
CA PHE A 86 -1.36 -0.10 -2.16
C PHE A 86 -0.35 0.89 -1.57
N ALA A 87 0.93 0.53 -1.47
CA ALA A 87 1.98 1.40 -0.98
C ALA A 87 2.21 2.60 -1.92
N ILE A 88 2.26 2.34 -3.23
CA ILE A 88 2.43 3.39 -4.26
C ILE A 88 1.22 4.32 -4.28
N THR A 89 0.00 3.77 -4.32
CA THR A 89 -1.24 4.55 -4.40
C THR A 89 -1.45 5.40 -3.15
N GLY A 90 -1.15 4.87 -1.96
CA GLY A 90 -1.26 5.59 -0.68
C GLY A 90 -0.30 6.78 -0.58
N SER A 91 0.93 6.62 -1.05
CA SER A 91 1.90 7.73 -1.07
C SER A 91 1.54 8.76 -2.16
N SER A 92 1.10 8.29 -3.33
CA SER A 92 0.73 9.14 -4.46
C SER A 92 -0.52 9.99 -4.19
N SER A 93 -1.51 9.47 -3.46
CA SER A 93 -2.73 10.24 -3.16
C SER A 93 -2.45 11.49 -2.31
N VAL A 94 -1.51 11.41 -1.37
CA VAL A 94 -1.07 12.57 -0.58
C VAL A 94 -0.32 13.58 -1.43
N LEU A 95 0.53 13.10 -2.35
CA LEU A 95 1.26 13.97 -3.29
C LEU A 95 0.34 14.70 -4.26
N VAL A 96 -0.77 14.09 -4.66
CA VAL A 96 -1.81 14.72 -5.51
C VAL A 96 -2.75 15.61 -4.69
N GLY A 97 -3.11 15.22 -3.46
CA GLY A 97 -4.05 15.97 -2.63
C GLY A 97 -3.56 17.38 -2.25
N ARG A 98 -2.26 17.53 -1.98
CA ARG A 98 -1.64 18.82 -1.60
C ARG A 98 -1.77 19.90 -2.67
N PRO A 99 -1.34 19.69 -3.93
CA PRO A 99 -1.48 20.70 -4.97
C PRO A 99 -2.95 20.98 -5.30
N VAL A 100 -3.84 19.99 -5.24
CA VAL A 100 -5.26 20.19 -5.51
C VAL A 100 -5.90 21.15 -4.50
N ILE A 101 -5.65 20.97 -3.20
CA ILE A 101 -6.19 21.88 -2.17
C ILE A 101 -5.64 23.29 -2.30
N LYS A 102 -4.34 23.40 -2.59
CA LYS A 102 -3.71 24.70 -2.84
C LYS A 102 -4.31 25.38 -4.07
N TRP A 103 -4.62 24.62 -5.12
CA TRP A 103 -5.24 25.14 -6.34
C TRP A 103 -6.68 25.59 -6.13
N LEU A 104 -7.42 24.92 -5.24
CA LEU A 104 -8.74 25.37 -4.76
C LEU A 104 -8.67 26.62 -3.88
N GLY A 105 -7.48 27.18 -3.64
CA GLY A 105 -7.27 28.34 -2.80
C GLY A 105 -7.47 28.06 -1.31
N ILE A 106 -7.52 26.81 -0.88
CA ILE A 106 -7.69 26.43 0.52
C ILE A 106 -6.32 26.35 1.17
N THR A 107 -6.07 27.18 2.18
CA THR A 107 -4.83 27.21 2.96
C THR A 107 -5.14 26.95 4.43
N GLN A 108 -4.11 26.61 5.21
CA GLN A 108 -4.28 26.46 6.66
C GLN A 108 -4.57 27.80 7.36
N ASP A 109 -4.27 28.91 6.69
CA ASP A 109 -4.47 30.26 7.22
C ASP A 109 -5.90 30.79 6.99
N ASN A 110 -6.59 30.30 5.96
CA ASN A 110 -7.91 30.80 5.57
C ASN A 110 -9.07 29.92 6.02
N LEU A 111 -8.79 28.75 6.59
CA LEU A 111 -9.79 27.77 6.98
C LEU A 111 -9.47 27.23 8.37
N ASN A 112 -10.50 26.87 9.13
CA ASN A 112 -10.30 26.20 10.40
C ASN A 112 -9.41 24.94 10.21
N PRO A 113 -8.35 24.74 11.02
CA PRO A 113 -7.43 23.62 10.85
C PRO A 113 -8.12 22.26 10.78
N LEU A 114 -9.20 22.04 11.55
CA LEU A 114 -9.96 20.80 11.52
C LEU A 114 -10.65 20.60 10.17
N LEU A 115 -11.30 21.65 9.65
CA LEU A 115 -12.00 21.60 8.37
C LEU A 115 -11.02 21.36 7.21
N TYR A 116 -9.84 21.99 7.27
CA TYR A 116 -8.76 21.80 6.30
C TYR A 116 -8.34 20.33 6.20
N TRP A 117 -8.09 19.68 7.34
CA TRP A 117 -7.67 18.27 7.36
C TRP A 117 -8.77 17.32 6.88
N ILE A 118 -10.04 17.62 7.18
CA ILE A 118 -11.19 16.86 6.65
C ILE A 118 -11.25 16.97 5.12
N LEU A 119 -11.25 18.20 4.58
CA LEU A 119 -11.25 18.45 3.14
C LEU A 119 -10.05 17.79 2.45
N PHE A 120 -8.85 17.90 3.05
CA PHE A 120 -7.65 17.26 2.53
C PHE A 120 -7.77 15.75 2.45
N THR A 121 -8.32 15.15 3.49
CA THR A 121 -8.52 13.70 3.52
C THR A 121 -9.55 13.27 2.49
N VAL A 122 -10.68 13.98 2.37
CA VAL A 122 -11.74 13.65 1.40
C VAL A 122 -11.26 13.78 -0.03
N ILE A 123 -10.57 14.89 -0.37
CA ILE A 123 -10.03 15.12 -1.71
C ILE A 123 -8.95 14.07 -2.02
N SER A 124 -8.00 13.84 -1.11
CA SER A 124 -6.96 12.83 -1.30
C SER A 124 -7.56 11.42 -1.46
N LEU A 125 -8.63 11.10 -0.72
CA LEU A 125 -9.34 9.83 -0.83
C LEU A 125 -10.05 9.68 -2.18
N PHE A 126 -10.62 10.76 -2.73
CA PHE A 126 -11.22 10.75 -4.07
C PHE A 126 -10.17 10.40 -5.14
N PHE A 127 -9.02 11.08 -5.13
CA PHE A 127 -7.91 10.75 -6.05
C PHE A 127 -7.31 9.37 -5.78
N TYR A 128 -7.29 8.92 -4.52
CA TYR A 128 -6.84 7.58 -4.18
C TYR A 128 -7.64 6.50 -4.90
N GLN A 129 -8.97 6.63 -5.01
CA GLN A 129 -9.79 5.64 -5.72
C GLN A 129 -9.38 5.53 -7.20
N VAL A 130 -9.25 6.66 -7.88
CA VAL A 130 -8.83 6.72 -9.30
C VAL A 130 -7.42 6.15 -9.48
N LEU A 131 -6.47 6.57 -8.64
CA LEU A 131 -5.08 6.08 -8.69
C LEU A 131 -4.98 4.59 -8.42
N LEU A 132 -5.80 4.07 -7.51
CA LEU A 132 -5.83 2.66 -7.14
C LEU A 132 -6.23 1.77 -8.32
N VAL A 133 -7.21 2.18 -9.11
CA VAL A 133 -7.59 1.46 -10.34
C VAL A 133 -6.53 1.59 -11.42
N LEU A 134 -6.00 2.80 -11.64
CA LEU A 134 -5.00 3.06 -12.68
C LEU A 134 -3.70 2.30 -12.42
N ILE A 135 -3.16 2.39 -11.21
CA ILE A 135 -1.93 1.67 -10.84
C ILE A 135 -2.22 0.16 -10.78
N GLY A 136 -3.39 -0.24 -10.28
CA GLY A 136 -3.83 -1.63 -10.33
C GLY A 136 -3.84 -2.20 -11.76
N TRP A 137 -4.29 -1.41 -12.74
CA TRP A 137 -4.27 -1.77 -14.15
C TRP A 137 -2.85 -1.89 -14.71
N VAL A 138 -1.96 -0.95 -14.42
CA VAL A 138 -0.53 -1.00 -14.83
C VAL A 138 0.17 -2.26 -14.32
N PHE A 139 -0.19 -2.71 -13.11
CA PHE A 139 0.36 -3.94 -12.50
C PHE A 139 -0.44 -5.21 -12.87
N GLY A 140 -1.42 -5.13 -13.78
CA GLY A 140 -2.20 -6.27 -14.25
C GLY A 140 -3.17 -6.86 -13.22
N GLN A 141 -3.58 -6.07 -12.22
CA GLN A 141 -4.51 -6.43 -11.14
C GLN A 141 -5.81 -5.59 -11.19
N PHE A 142 -6.18 -5.09 -12.37
CA PHE A 142 -7.37 -4.23 -12.56
C PHE A 142 -8.65 -4.84 -11.98
N GLN A 143 -8.95 -6.11 -12.29
CA GLN A 143 -10.19 -6.76 -11.84
C GLN A 143 -10.27 -6.84 -10.31
N PHE A 144 -9.15 -7.14 -9.64
CA PHE A 144 -9.08 -7.14 -8.19
C PHE A 144 -9.40 -5.76 -7.62
N PHE A 145 -8.73 -4.72 -8.11
CA PHE A 145 -8.88 -3.36 -7.60
C PHE A 145 -10.22 -2.72 -7.96
N TRP A 146 -10.78 -3.01 -9.14
CA TRP A 146 -12.11 -2.58 -9.53
C TRP A 146 -13.19 -3.18 -8.62
N ASN A 147 -13.08 -4.47 -8.30
CA ASN A 147 -13.99 -5.11 -7.35
C ASN A 147 -13.80 -4.57 -5.93
N PHE A 148 -12.57 -4.28 -5.53
CA PHE A 148 -12.24 -3.67 -4.25
C PHE A 148 -12.85 -2.26 -4.13
N GLU A 149 -12.70 -1.42 -5.15
CA GLU A 149 -13.28 -0.07 -5.21
C GLU A 149 -14.81 -0.11 -5.19
N LYS A 150 -15.43 -0.94 -6.03
CA LYS A 150 -16.90 -1.12 -6.01
C LYS A 150 -17.40 -1.53 -4.62
N LYS A 151 -16.69 -2.42 -3.94
CA LYS A 151 -17.01 -2.83 -2.57
C LYS A 151 -16.87 -1.68 -1.57
N MET A 152 -15.89 -0.80 -1.76
CA MET A 152 -15.67 0.38 -0.93
C MET A 152 -16.78 1.43 -1.15
N ILE A 153 -17.10 1.75 -2.40
CA ILE A 153 -18.18 2.70 -2.78
C ILE A 153 -19.53 2.23 -2.24
N ARG A 154 -19.84 0.93 -2.33
CA ARG A 154 -21.07 0.35 -1.74
C ARG A 154 -21.14 0.57 -0.23
N ARG A 155 -20.01 0.50 0.50
CA ARG A 155 -19.95 0.74 1.95
C ARG A 155 -20.11 2.21 2.33
N PHE A 156 -19.73 3.13 1.46
CA PHE A 156 -19.97 4.57 1.64
C PHE A 156 -21.41 5.00 1.30
N GLY A 157 -22.33 4.05 1.01
CA GLY A 157 -23.73 4.36 0.70
C GLY A 157 -23.98 4.85 -0.72
N LEU A 158 -22.93 4.94 -1.55
CA LEU A 158 -23.00 5.36 -2.96
C LEU A 158 -23.27 4.19 -3.92
N GLY A 159 -23.62 3.01 -3.39
CA GLY A 159 -23.90 1.82 -4.19
C GLY A 159 -25.02 2.00 -5.21
N LYS A 160 -25.91 2.99 -5.03
CA LYS A 160 -27.00 3.31 -5.98
C LYS A 160 -26.49 3.81 -7.35
N PHE A 161 -25.25 4.30 -7.43
CA PHE A 161 -24.66 4.81 -8.66
C PHE A 161 -23.89 3.74 -9.47
N LEU A 162 -23.69 2.56 -8.89
CA LEU A 162 -23.04 1.44 -9.57
C LEU A 162 -24.14 0.59 -10.22
N LYS A 163 -24.33 0.71 -11.53
CA LYS A 163 -25.07 -0.31 -12.31
C LYS A 163 -24.21 -1.58 -12.36
N ASP A 164 -24.86 -2.73 -12.14
CA ASP A 164 -24.22 -4.04 -12.19
C ASP A 164 -23.67 -4.36 -13.59
#